data_AF-A0A6N6TFX3-F1
#
_entry.id   AF-A0A6N6TFX3-F1
#
_cell.length_a   1.000
_cell.length_b   1.000
_cell.length_c   1.000
_cell.angle_alpha   90.00
_cell.angle_beta   90.00
_cell.angle_gamma   90.00
#
_symmetry.space_group_name_H-M   'P 1'
#
loop_
_entity.id
_entity.type
_entity.pdbx_description
1 polymer ?
#
loop_
_entity_poly.entity_id
_entity_poly.type
_entity_poly.pdbx_seq_one_letter_code
_entity_poly.pdbx_strand_id
1 'polypeptide(L)'
;MTRNRLRPPAWAAMILALLLVACSRDAASPEAQIRTLVAQAQTAAKARDAAALRALVADDYADAQGNDRKAMEGLIRLHILRNQSIHLFTRIGDIVFLQPDRATVSVAVAMAGRPVVSAGELAGMNADLYRFDLELVRRGGDWQAQRAAWEPARLDDFW
;
A
#
# COMPACT_ATOMS: atom_id res chain seq x y z
N MET A 1 -36.48 53.92 3.00
CA MET A 1 -35.57 52.81 3.30
C MET A 1 -35.96 51.59 2.46
N THR A 2 -35.44 51.49 1.23
CA THR A 2 -35.72 50.39 0.30
C THR A 2 -34.54 49.42 0.29
N ARG A 3 -34.74 48.21 0.84
CA ARG A 3 -33.75 47.12 0.84
C ARG A 3 -33.59 46.60 -0.59
N ASN A 4 -32.47 46.91 -1.22
CA ASN A 4 -32.11 46.42 -2.54
C ASN A 4 -31.82 44.91 -2.47
N ARG A 5 -32.72 44.07 -3.02
CA ARG A 5 -32.49 42.63 -3.14
C ARG A 5 -31.61 42.37 -4.37
N LEU A 6 -30.30 42.38 -4.19
CA LEU A 6 -29.34 41.95 -5.21
C LEU A 6 -29.56 40.45 -5.48
N ARG A 7 -30.11 40.13 -6.66
CA ARG A 7 -30.18 38.76 -7.16
C ARG A 7 -28.79 38.38 -7.68
N PRO A 8 -28.11 37.39 -7.09
CA PRO A 8 -26.79 37.00 -7.58
C PRO A 8 -26.92 36.46 -9.00
N PRO A 9 -25.98 36.80 -9.90
CA PRO A 9 -26.04 36.35 -11.28
C PRO A 9 -25.81 34.84 -11.38
N ALA A 10 -26.43 34.18 -12.35
CA ALA A 10 -26.42 32.71 -12.49
C ALA A 10 -25.01 32.09 -12.56
N TRP A 11 -24.01 32.84 -13.04
CA TRP A 11 -22.61 32.40 -13.05
C TRP A 11 -22.00 32.32 -11.65
N ALA A 12 -22.44 33.15 -10.69
CA ALA A 12 -21.98 33.08 -9.31
C ALA A 12 -22.48 31.79 -8.63
N ALA A 13 -23.70 31.33 -8.96
CA ALA A 13 -24.22 30.05 -8.49
C ALA A 13 -23.47 28.86 -9.12
N MET A 14 -23.06 28.98 -10.39
CA MET A 14 -22.29 27.95 -11.09
C MET A 14 -20.84 27.85 -10.57
N ILE A 15 -20.18 28.98 -10.29
CA ILE A 15 -18.85 28.99 -9.66
C ILE A 15 -18.93 28.42 -8.23
N LEU A 16 -19.97 28.76 -7.47
CA LEU A 16 -20.18 28.20 -6.14
C LEU A 16 -20.43 26.68 -6.17
N ALA A 17 -21.18 26.20 -7.17
CA ALA A 17 -21.39 24.76 -7.40
C ALA A 17 -20.09 24.03 -7.82
N LEU A 18 -19.23 24.66 -8.63
CA LEU A 18 -17.91 24.09 -8.97
C LEU A 18 -16.96 24.08 -7.76
N LEU A 19 -17.02 25.08 -6.88
CA LEU A 19 -16.22 25.12 -5.65
C LEU A 19 -16.67 24.04 -4.65
N LEU A 20 -17.95 23.67 -4.63
CA LEU A 20 -18.47 22.56 -3.81
C LEU A 20 -18.01 21.18 -4.30
N VAL A 21 -17.79 20.98 -5.62
CA VAL A 21 -17.25 19.72 -6.17
C VAL A 21 -15.73 19.60 -5.95
N ALA A 22 -15.01 20.72 -5.74
CA ALA A 22 -13.59 20.70 -5.45
C ALA A 22 -13.27 20.34 -3.98
N CYS A 23 -14.23 20.48 -3.06
CA CYS A 23 -14.07 20.19 -1.64
C CYS A 23 -14.54 18.78 -1.22
N SER A 24 -15.00 17.94 -2.15
CA SER A 24 -15.34 16.53 -1.92
C SER A 24 -14.35 15.55 -2.57
N ARG A 25 -13.12 16.00 -2.87
CA ARG A 25 -11.97 15.09 -2.92
C ARG A 25 -11.55 14.81 -1.49
N ASP A 26 -12.43 14.07 -0.82
CA ASP A 26 -12.23 13.53 0.52
C ASP A 26 -10.82 12.97 0.63
N ALA A 27 -10.09 13.35 1.68
CA ALA A 27 -8.84 12.69 2.03
C ALA A 27 -9.10 11.17 1.98
N ALA A 28 -8.38 10.44 1.12
CA ALA A 28 -8.61 9.01 0.90
C ALA A 28 -8.75 8.30 2.25
N SER A 29 -9.73 7.39 2.39
CA SER A 29 -9.95 6.71 3.66
C SER A 29 -8.66 6.04 4.14
N PRO A 30 -8.42 5.90 5.45
CA PRO A 30 -7.21 5.23 5.95
C PRO A 30 -6.98 3.85 5.32
N GLU A 31 -8.06 3.09 5.09
CA GLU A 31 -7.98 1.81 4.39
C GLU A 31 -7.51 1.96 2.94
N ALA A 32 -8.07 2.92 2.19
CA ALA A 32 -7.64 3.21 0.82
C ALA A 32 -6.17 3.63 0.76
N GLN A 33 -5.67 4.35 1.77
CA GLN A 33 -4.25 4.71 1.88
C GLN A 33 -3.37 3.47 2.07
N ILE A 34 -3.76 2.52 2.93
CA ILE A 34 -3.02 1.26 3.12
C ILE A 34 -3.05 0.39 1.86
N ARG A 35 -4.19 0.31 1.16
CA ARG A 35 -4.27 -0.40 -0.14
C ARG A 35 -3.35 0.25 -1.18
N THR A 36 -3.28 1.58 -1.18
CA THR A 36 -2.33 2.33 -2.02
C THR A 36 -0.88 2.03 -1.65
N LEU A 37 -0.55 1.97 -0.36
CA LEU A 37 0.79 1.59 0.12
C LEU A 37 1.22 0.21 -0.42
N VAL A 38 0.34 -0.80 -0.33
CA VAL A 38 0.63 -2.16 -0.85
C VAL A 38 0.84 -2.13 -2.38
N ALA A 39 0.02 -1.37 -3.11
CA ALA A 39 0.18 -1.21 -4.55
C ALA A 39 1.49 -0.48 -4.94
N GLN A 40 1.90 0.52 -4.15
CA GLN A 40 3.18 1.21 -4.30
C GLN A 40 4.35 0.25 -4.05
N ALA A 41 4.29 -0.56 -3.00
CA ALA A 41 5.29 -1.57 -2.70
C ALA A 41 5.42 -2.59 -3.85
N GLN A 42 4.29 -3.09 -4.36
CA GLN A 42 4.27 -4.01 -5.50
C GLN A 42 4.89 -3.38 -6.75
N THR A 43 4.56 -2.11 -7.02
CA THR A 43 5.09 -1.38 -8.18
C THR A 43 6.60 -1.17 -8.06
N ALA A 44 7.08 -0.71 -6.91
CA ALA A 44 8.50 -0.52 -6.63
C ALA A 44 9.29 -1.83 -6.71
N ALA A 45 8.75 -2.93 -6.16
CA ALA A 45 9.38 -4.25 -6.25
C ALA A 45 9.49 -4.76 -7.69
N LYS A 46 8.42 -4.65 -8.49
CA LYS A 46 8.45 -5.02 -9.92
C LYS A 46 9.44 -4.17 -10.71
N ALA A 47 9.54 -2.88 -10.38
CA ALA A 47 10.50 -1.95 -10.97
C ALA A 47 11.94 -2.13 -10.44
N ARG A 48 12.14 -3.02 -9.45
CA ARG A 48 13.42 -3.24 -8.77
C ARG A 48 13.98 -1.95 -8.14
N ASP A 49 13.09 -1.08 -7.67
CA ASP A 49 13.41 0.18 -7.02
C ASP A 49 13.57 -0.01 -5.51
N ALA A 50 14.80 -0.32 -5.09
CA ALA A 50 15.14 -0.50 -3.70
C ALA A 50 14.94 0.77 -2.86
N ALA A 51 15.12 1.96 -3.45
CA ALA A 51 14.99 3.23 -2.75
C ALA A 51 13.51 3.51 -2.43
N ALA A 52 12.63 3.31 -3.41
CA ALA A 52 11.18 3.43 -3.21
C ALA A 52 10.67 2.42 -2.17
N LEU A 53 11.11 1.16 -2.22
CA LEU A 53 10.75 0.16 -1.19
C LEU A 53 11.23 0.58 0.20
N ARG A 54 12.47 1.05 0.33
CA ARG A 54 13.02 1.52 1.60
C ARG A 54 12.23 2.70 2.18
N ALA A 55 11.67 3.57 1.35
CA ALA A 55 10.86 4.71 1.80
C ALA A 55 9.56 4.27 2.49
N LEU A 56 9.08 3.04 2.21
CA LEU A 56 7.90 2.44 2.85
C LEU A 56 8.22 1.80 4.21
N VAL A 57 9.49 1.71 4.58
CA VAL A 57 9.94 1.14 5.86
C VAL A 57 10.22 2.28 6.84
N ALA A 58 9.56 2.25 7.99
CA ALA A 58 9.66 3.27 9.02
C ALA A 58 11.09 3.39 9.56
N ASP A 59 11.52 4.60 9.91
CA ASP A 59 12.88 4.87 10.42
C ASP A 59 13.23 4.08 11.69
N ASP A 60 12.23 3.76 12.51
CA ASP A 60 12.31 2.98 13.75
C ASP A 60 11.86 1.53 13.57
N TYR A 61 11.94 0.97 12.35
CA TYR A 61 11.58 -0.43 12.09
C TYR A 61 12.34 -1.40 12.98
N ALA A 62 11.62 -2.35 13.58
CA ALA A 62 12.19 -3.44 14.35
C ALA A 62 11.26 -4.66 14.37
N ASP A 63 11.72 -5.82 13.88
CA ASP A 63 10.92 -7.05 13.89
C ASP A 63 11.40 -8.11 14.91
N ALA A 64 10.63 -9.18 15.06
CA ALA A 64 10.93 -10.28 15.97
C ALA A 64 12.16 -11.12 15.55
N GLN A 65 12.62 -10.96 14.31
CA GLN A 65 13.80 -11.64 13.77
C GLN A 65 15.09 -10.83 14.06
N GLY A 66 14.96 -9.67 14.72
CA GLY A 66 16.08 -8.79 15.04
C GLY A 66 16.51 -7.90 13.88
N ASN A 67 15.70 -7.79 12.81
CA ASN A 67 16.02 -6.87 11.73
C ASN A 67 15.61 -5.45 12.13
N ASP A 68 16.55 -4.53 11.97
CA ASP A 68 16.29 -3.10 11.93
C ASP A 68 16.06 -2.62 10.49
N ARG A 69 15.80 -1.32 10.31
CA ARG A 69 15.61 -0.75 8.97
C ARG A 69 16.79 -1.00 8.02
N LYS A 70 18.02 -1.00 8.53
CA LYS A 70 19.23 -1.20 7.71
C LYS A 70 19.34 -2.67 7.26
N ALA A 71 19.01 -3.61 8.14
CA ALA A 71 18.89 -5.01 7.80
C ALA A 71 17.81 -5.23 6.73
N MET A 72 16.65 -4.57 6.85
CA MET A 72 15.59 -4.61 5.83
C MET A 72 16.05 -4.04 4.48
N GLU A 73 16.79 -2.93 4.46
CA GLU A 73 17.39 -2.39 3.25
C GLU A 73 18.34 -3.41 2.58
N GLY A 74 19.11 -4.15 3.37
CA GLY A 74 19.94 -5.25 2.91
C GLY A 74 19.14 -6.39 2.29
N LEU A 75 18.06 -6.84 2.95
CA LEU A 75 17.17 -7.89 2.46
C LEU A 75 16.46 -7.49 1.16
N ILE A 76 15.97 -6.25 1.07
CA ILE A 76 15.38 -5.69 -0.15
C ILE A 76 16.38 -5.74 -1.31
N ARG A 77 17.60 -5.26 -1.09
CA ARG A 77 18.67 -5.29 -2.10
C ARG A 77 19.02 -6.72 -2.52
N LEU A 78 19.16 -7.62 -1.56
CA LEU A 78 19.45 -9.04 -1.82
C LEU A 78 18.38 -9.66 -2.71
N HIS A 79 17.10 -9.45 -2.39
CA HIS A 79 15.99 -9.96 -3.21
C HIS A 79 15.97 -9.36 -4.62
N ILE A 80 16.23 -8.05 -4.77
CA ILE A 80 16.29 -7.41 -6.08
C ILE A 80 17.47 -7.93 -6.91
N LEU A 81 18.62 -8.21 -6.30
CA LEU A 81 19.80 -8.71 -7.00
C LEU A 81 19.65 -10.18 -7.43
N ARG A 82 19.04 -11.00 -6.57
CA ARG A 82 18.82 -12.43 -6.84
C ARG A 82 17.83 -12.67 -7.99
N ASN A 83 16.86 -11.78 -8.17
CA ASN A 83 15.77 -11.95 -9.12
C ASN A 83 15.94 -11.02 -10.33
N GLN A 84 16.20 -11.60 -11.52
CA GLN A 84 16.39 -10.82 -12.76
C GLN A 84 15.10 -10.13 -13.23
N SER A 85 13.96 -10.82 -13.07
CA SER A 85 12.61 -10.27 -13.25
C SER A 85 11.79 -10.57 -12.00
N ILE A 86 10.93 -9.63 -11.62
CA ILE A 86 10.01 -9.78 -10.48
C ILE A 86 8.60 -9.52 -11.00
N HIS A 87 7.78 -10.57 -11.03
CA HIS A 87 6.34 -10.45 -11.23
C HIS A 87 5.64 -10.82 -9.93
N LEU A 88 4.76 -9.93 -9.48
CA LEU A 88 4.05 -10.09 -8.21
C LEU A 88 2.54 -10.13 -8.48
N PHE A 89 1.89 -11.11 -7.89
CA PHE A 89 0.45 -11.13 -7.68
C PHE A 89 0.19 -11.03 -6.17
N THR A 90 -0.64 -10.07 -5.78
CA THR A 90 -0.87 -9.74 -4.37
C THR A 90 -2.35 -9.86 -4.05
N ARG A 91 -2.64 -10.35 -2.85
CA ARG A 91 -3.98 -10.36 -2.26
C ARG A 91 -3.87 -9.73 -0.88
N ILE A 92 -4.59 -8.64 -0.68
CA ILE A 92 -4.74 -8.03 0.63
C ILE A 92 -5.82 -8.81 1.37
N GLY A 93 -5.47 -9.37 2.52
CA GLY A 93 -6.40 -9.97 3.47
C GLY A 93 -6.99 -8.91 4.40
N ASP A 94 -6.97 -9.17 5.70
CA ASP A 94 -7.53 -8.26 6.69
C ASP A 94 -6.70 -6.99 6.84
N ILE A 95 -7.41 -5.86 7.01
CA ILE A 95 -6.86 -4.58 7.47
C ILE A 95 -7.57 -4.25 8.78
N VAL A 96 -6.81 -4.17 9.87
CA VAL A 96 -7.35 -3.87 11.21
C VAL A 96 -6.70 -2.62 11.77
N PHE A 97 -7.51 -1.62 12.10
CA PHE A 97 -7.04 -0.40 12.75
C PHE A 97 -7.01 -0.57 14.27
N LEU A 98 -5.81 -0.48 14.84
CA LEU A 98 -5.61 -0.48 16.29
C LEU A 98 -5.82 0.94 16.85
N GLN A 99 -5.42 1.94 16.07
CA GLN A 99 -5.53 3.38 16.34
C GLN A 99 -5.70 4.12 14.99
N PRO A 100 -6.11 5.41 14.97
CA PRO A 100 -6.26 6.15 13.72
C PRO A 100 -4.98 6.22 12.86
N ASP A 101 -3.81 6.12 13.50
CA ASP A 101 -2.48 6.15 12.92
C ASP A 101 -1.74 4.81 13.01
N ARG A 102 -2.41 3.73 13.42
CA ARG A 102 -1.83 2.39 13.53
C ARG A 102 -2.76 1.32 12.99
N ALA A 103 -2.24 0.49 12.11
CA ALA A 103 -2.99 -0.61 11.52
C ALA A 103 -2.14 -1.86 11.40
N THR A 104 -2.81 -3.00 11.27
CA THR A 104 -2.20 -4.24 10.77
C THR A 104 -2.80 -4.58 9.42
N VAL A 105 -1.99 -5.17 8.55
CA VAL A 105 -2.46 -5.70 7.26
C VAL A 105 -1.80 -7.04 6.97
N SER A 106 -2.60 -8.01 6.54
CA SER A 106 -2.10 -9.26 5.98
C SER A 106 -2.08 -9.18 4.45
N VAL A 107 -0.99 -9.63 3.83
CA VAL A 107 -0.82 -9.62 2.37
C VAL A 107 -0.22 -10.94 1.92
N ALA A 108 -0.96 -11.71 1.13
CA ALA A 108 -0.41 -12.84 0.39
C ALA A 108 0.24 -12.33 -0.90
N VAL A 109 1.45 -12.82 -1.19
CA VAL A 109 2.28 -12.40 -2.32
C VAL A 109 2.82 -13.63 -3.02
N ALA A 110 2.51 -13.77 -4.31
CA ALA A 110 3.12 -14.75 -5.18
C ALA A 110 4.18 -14.04 -6.05
N MET A 111 5.42 -14.50 -5.96
CA MET A 111 6.54 -14.02 -6.76
C MET A 111 6.86 -15.05 -7.85
N ALA A 112 6.71 -14.65 -9.10
CA ALA A 112 6.91 -15.50 -10.26
C ALA A 112 7.88 -14.88 -11.27
N GLY A 113 8.48 -15.74 -12.09
CA GLY A 113 9.33 -15.31 -13.21
C GLY A 113 8.57 -14.74 -14.41
N ARG A 114 7.23 -14.85 -14.42
CA ARG A 114 6.33 -14.37 -15.48
C ARG A 114 5.07 -13.73 -14.88
N PRO A 115 4.34 -12.88 -15.64
CA PRO A 115 3.09 -12.30 -15.17
C PRO A 115 2.08 -13.37 -14.74
N VAL A 116 1.37 -13.09 -13.65
CA VAL A 116 0.26 -13.89 -13.13
C VAL A 116 -1.00 -13.05 -13.24
N VAL A 117 -2.03 -13.56 -13.93
CA VAL A 117 -3.27 -12.79 -14.17
C VAL A 117 -4.30 -13.06 -13.08
N SER A 118 -4.34 -14.27 -12.53
CA SER A 118 -5.32 -14.67 -11.51
C SER A 118 -4.76 -15.70 -10.52
N ALA A 119 -5.40 -15.82 -9.36
CA ALA A 119 -5.03 -16.79 -8.33
C ALA A 119 -5.07 -18.24 -8.86
N GLY A 120 -6.00 -18.57 -9.76
CA GLY A 120 -6.10 -19.91 -10.36
C GLY A 120 -4.87 -20.35 -11.15
N GLU A 121 -4.11 -19.41 -11.73
CA GLU A 121 -2.87 -19.74 -12.46
C GLU A 121 -1.74 -20.20 -11.54
N LEU A 122 -1.80 -19.87 -10.24
CA LEU A 122 -0.75 -20.18 -9.27
C LEU A 122 -0.59 -21.69 -9.04
N ALA A 123 -1.68 -22.47 -9.11
CA ALA A 123 -1.66 -23.90 -8.80
C ALA A 123 -0.74 -24.73 -9.73
N GLY A 124 -0.46 -24.25 -10.94
CA GLY A 124 0.43 -24.89 -11.91
C GLY A 124 1.71 -24.09 -12.19
N MET A 125 2.00 -23.07 -11.40
CA MET A 125 3.13 -22.16 -11.63
C MET A 125 4.24 -22.37 -10.60
N ASN A 126 5.49 -22.31 -11.05
CA ASN A 126 6.61 -22.18 -10.13
C ASN A 126 6.69 -20.73 -9.64
N ALA A 127 6.17 -20.48 -8.44
CA ALA A 127 6.16 -19.19 -7.78
C ALA A 127 6.51 -19.36 -6.29
N ASP A 128 7.31 -18.44 -5.76
CA ASP A 128 7.53 -18.36 -4.32
C ASP A 128 6.32 -17.66 -3.69
N LEU A 129 5.67 -18.33 -2.74
CA LEU A 129 4.46 -17.82 -2.08
C LEU A 129 4.79 -17.40 -0.65
N TYR A 130 4.45 -16.18 -0.28
CA TYR A 130 4.63 -15.64 1.06
C TYR A 130 3.36 -14.99 1.57
N ARG A 131 3.10 -15.10 2.88
CA ARG A 131 2.14 -14.27 3.60
C ARG A 131 2.92 -13.31 4.48
N PHE A 132 2.64 -12.02 4.34
CA PHE A 132 3.20 -10.96 5.15
C PHE A 132 2.15 -10.44 6.11
N ASP A 133 2.50 -10.36 7.39
CA ASP A 133 1.72 -9.65 8.40
C ASP A 133 2.49 -8.40 8.80
N LEU A 134 1.94 -7.23 8.49
CA LEU A 134 2.60 -5.94 8.65
C LEU A 134 1.94 -5.14 9.76
N GLU A 135 2.75 -4.58 10.66
CA GLU A 135 2.34 -3.51 11.56
C GLU A 135 2.71 -2.17 10.92
N LEU A 136 1.71 -1.33 10.67
CA LEU A 136 1.83 -0.05 9.99
C LEU A 136 1.65 1.11 10.96
N VAL A 137 2.41 2.18 10.74
CA VAL A 137 2.29 3.46 11.45
C VAL A 137 2.14 4.59 10.44
N ARG A 138 1.30 5.58 10.76
CA ARG A 138 1.09 6.78 9.95
C ARG A 138 1.87 7.96 10.53
N ARG A 139 2.77 8.57 9.75
CA ARG A 139 3.58 9.72 10.16
C ARG A 139 3.64 10.75 9.05
N GLY A 140 3.45 12.03 9.40
CA GLY A 140 3.47 13.10 8.41
C GLY A 140 2.41 12.99 7.31
N GLY A 141 1.41 12.11 7.48
CA GLY A 141 0.38 11.83 6.48
C GLY A 141 0.52 10.49 5.76
N ASP A 142 1.69 9.85 5.85
CA ASP A 142 2.05 8.66 5.09
C ASP A 142 2.13 7.42 5.97
N TRP A 143 1.74 6.26 5.42
CA TRP A 143 1.85 4.97 6.10
C TRP A 143 3.20 4.32 5.81
N GLN A 144 3.79 3.72 6.84
CA GLN A 144 5.05 2.99 6.75
C GLN A 144 4.98 1.70 7.57
N ALA A 145 5.69 0.66 7.13
CA ALA A 145 5.86 -0.56 7.90
C ALA A 145 6.80 -0.32 9.08
N GLN A 146 6.28 -0.47 10.30
CA GLN A 146 7.06 -0.41 11.54
C GLN A 146 7.58 -1.80 11.94
N ARG A 147 6.83 -2.87 11.62
CA ARG A 147 7.25 -4.26 11.82
C ARG A 147 6.68 -5.13 10.71
N ALA A 148 7.38 -6.22 10.39
CA ALA A 148 6.87 -7.25 9.49
C ALA A 148 7.19 -8.63 10.04
N ALA A 149 6.25 -9.55 9.88
CA ALA A 149 6.46 -10.98 9.94
C ALA A 149 6.10 -11.58 8.58
N TRP A 150 6.76 -12.66 8.19
CA TRP A 150 6.41 -13.38 6.98
C TRP A 150 6.66 -14.87 7.12
N GLU A 151 5.85 -15.64 6.40
CA GLU A 151 5.93 -17.10 6.34
C GLU A 151 5.57 -17.59 4.93
N PRO A 152 5.90 -18.84 4.58
CA PRO A 152 5.39 -19.45 3.35
C PRO A 152 3.86 -19.42 3.30
N ALA A 153 3.28 -18.91 2.21
CA ALA A 153 1.84 -18.92 1.99
C ALA A 153 1.35 -20.22 1.34
N ARG A 154 0.07 -20.51 1.52
CA ARG A 154 -0.69 -21.53 0.81
C ARG A 154 -1.45 -20.90 -0.36
N LEU A 155 -1.84 -21.72 -1.34
CA LEU A 155 -2.68 -21.27 -2.44
C LEU A 155 -4.01 -20.66 -1.96
N ASP A 156 -4.55 -21.15 -0.85
CA ASP A 156 -5.80 -20.68 -0.26
C ASP A 156 -5.70 -19.24 0.27
N ASP A 157 -4.51 -18.73 0.60
CA ASP A 157 -4.32 -17.34 1.06
C ASP A 157 -4.57 -16.31 -0.07
N PHE A 158 -4.76 -16.76 -1.31
CA PHE A 158 -5.00 -15.90 -2.49
C PHE A 158 -6.47 -15.76 -2.90
N TRP A 159 -7.42 -16.33 -2.14
CA TRP A 159 -8.87 -16.29 -2.39
C TRP A 159 -9.58 -15.45 -1.34
#